data_AF-A0A971CQW7-F1
#
_entry.id   AF-A0A971CQW7-F1
#
_cell.length_a   1.000
_cell.length_b   1.000
_cell.length_c   1.000
_cell.angle_alpha   90.00
_cell.angle_beta   90.00
_cell.angle_gamma   90.00
#
_symmetry.space_group_name_H-M   'P 1'
#
loop_
_entity.id
_entity.type
_entity.pdbx_description
1 polymer ?
#
loop_
_entity_poly.entity_id
_entity_poly.type
_entity_poly.pdbx_seq_one_letter_code
_entity_poly.pdbx_strand_id
1 'polypeptide(L)'
;WGRFLNEDGSLRWASLAVAGQSQGGGHAALIGIKHEVARVLCFGAPKDYNIKLGVPAAWYELPSATPKDRFFAFNHHQDPMGCTPEQQRLNLKTLGLDAFGPPAEVDSEPFPYRHARILYTGFPEVVVTGVRSQGARAAHGSAIAARHAERWNEVWRYMLTE
;
A
#
# COMPACT_ATOMS: atom_id res chain seq x y z
N TRP A 1 -1.27 -0.86 26.87
CA TRP A 1 -0.77 0.33 26.15
C TRP A 1 0.68 0.69 26.44
N GLY A 2 1.27 0.39 27.61
CA GLY A 2 2.63 0.84 27.96
C GLY A 2 3.78 0.45 27.02
N ARG A 3 3.60 -0.56 26.13
CA ARG A 3 4.59 -0.89 25.07
C ARG A 3 4.55 0.05 23.86
N PHE A 4 3.47 0.82 23.71
CA PHE A 4 3.20 1.70 22.57
C PHE A 4 3.28 3.18 22.93
N LEU A 5 3.54 3.49 24.20
CA LEU A 5 3.69 4.85 24.71
C LEU A 5 5.09 5.04 25.28
N ASN A 6 5.60 6.25 25.19
CA ASN A 6 6.74 6.70 25.95
C ASN A 6 6.31 7.09 27.38
N GLU A 7 7.27 7.35 28.27
CA GLU A 7 6.98 7.72 29.66
C GLU A 7 6.16 9.01 29.77
N ASP A 8 6.32 9.93 28.81
CA ASP A 8 5.57 11.19 28.70
C ASP A 8 4.16 11.02 28.09
N GLY A 9 3.75 9.79 27.76
CA GLY A 9 2.46 9.48 27.15
C GLY A 9 2.38 9.70 25.64
N SER A 10 3.47 10.14 24.98
CA SER A 10 3.53 10.23 23.51
C SER A 10 3.61 8.85 22.87
N LEU A 11 3.25 8.76 21.58
CA LEU A 11 3.32 7.50 20.83
C LEU A 11 4.77 7.05 20.63
N ARG A 12 5.05 5.79 20.95
CA ARG A 12 6.28 5.11 20.56
C ARG A 12 6.14 4.61 19.11
N TRP A 13 6.30 5.52 18.16
CA TRP A 13 6.07 5.26 16.72
C TRP A 13 6.77 4.01 16.19
N ALA A 14 8.03 3.79 16.58
CA ALA A 14 8.82 2.64 16.13
C ALA A 14 8.25 1.27 16.56
N SER A 15 7.25 1.25 17.46
CA SER A 15 6.53 0.05 17.89
C SER A 15 5.16 -0.11 17.23
N LEU A 16 4.79 0.78 16.30
CA LEU A 16 3.49 0.80 15.64
C LEU A 16 3.60 0.38 14.18
N ALA A 17 2.67 -0.44 13.71
CA ALA A 17 2.41 -0.61 12.28
C ALA A 17 1.20 0.26 11.91
N VAL A 18 1.31 0.99 10.80
CA VAL A 18 0.21 1.82 10.28
C VAL A 18 -0.26 1.25 8.95
N ALA A 19 -1.57 1.12 8.81
CA ALA A 19 -2.19 0.53 7.64
C ALA A 19 -3.42 1.34 7.22
N GLY A 20 -3.70 1.34 5.93
CA GLY A 20 -4.93 1.93 5.43
C GLY A 20 -5.25 1.55 4.00
N GLN A 21 -6.53 1.68 3.66
CA GLN A 21 -7.04 1.41 2.32
C GLN A 21 -7.40 2.74 1.61
N SER A 22 -7.16 2.82 0.29
CA SER A 22 -7.49 4.00 -0.51
C SER A 22 -6.84 5.28 0.05
N GLN A 23 -7.63 6.32 0.35
CA GLN A 23 -7.16 7.52 1.03
C GLN A 23 -6.44 7.20 2.35
N GLY A 24 -6.90 6.22 3.12
CA GLY A 24 -6.22 5.79 4.35
C GLY A 24 -4.82 5.20 4.08
N GLY A 25 -4.62 4.55 2.93
CA GLY A 25 -3.31 4.03 2.53
C GLY A 25 -2.33 5.14 2.16
N GLY A 26 -2.82 6.22 1.53
CA GLY A 26 -2.04 7.46 1.33
C GLY A 26 -1.63 8.09 2.66
N HIS A 27 -2.56 8.17 3.63
CA HIS A 27 -2.25 8.64 4.99
C HIS A 27 -1.24 7.75 5.70
N ALA A 28 -1.34 6.43 5.60
CA ALA A 28 -0.35 5.51 6.18
C ALA A 28 1.05 5.78 5.61
N ALA A 29 1.17 5.97 4.29
CA ALA A 29 2.42 6.35 3.65
C ALA A 29 2.95 7.70 4.14
N LEU A 30 2.08 8.72 4.25
CA LEU A 30 2.47 10.04 4.76
C LEU A 30 2.92 9.96 6.24
N ILE A 31 2.24 9.16 7.07
CA ILE A 31 2.65 8.93 8.47
C ILE A 31 4.03 8.29 8.50
N GLY A 32 4.30 7.26 7.70
CA GLY A 32 5.62 6.63 7.63
C GLY A 32 6.73 7.57 7.16
N ILE A 33 6.40 8.52 6.27
CA ILE A 33 7.35 9.56 5.87
C ILE A 33 7.64 10.53 7.04
N LYS A 34 6.65 10.85 7.88
CA LYS A 34 6.79 11.81 8.99
C LYS A 34 7.30 11.21 10.30
N HIS A 35 7.04 9.93 10.54
CA HIS A 35 7.36 9.23 11.78
C HIS A 35 7.99 7.88 11.47
N GLU A 36 9.03 7.50 12.19
CA GLU A 36 9.61 6.16 12.06
C GLU A 36 8.67 5.14 12.71
N VAL A 37 8.02 4.33 11.88
CA VAL A 37 7.13 3.26 12.30
C VAL A 37 7.74 1.88 12.06
N ALA A 38 7.16 0.86 12.68
CA ALA A 38 7.57 -0.52 12.49
C ALA A 38 7.24 -0.99 11.05
N ARG A 39 6.05 -0.66 10.54
CA ARG A 39 5.60 -1.03 9.17
C ARG A 39 4.60 -0.02 8.63
N VAL A 40 4.58 0.14 7.31
CA VAL A 40 3.61 0.95 6.56
C VAL A 40 2.93 0.08 5.52
N LEU A 41 1.61 -0.09 5.62
CA LEU A 41 0.83 -0.96 4.74
C LEU A 41 -0.20 -0.15 3.97
N CYS A 42 -0.04 -0.09 2.65
CA CYS A 42 -0.92 0.62 1.73
C CYS A 42 -1.78 -0.38 0.94
N PHE A 43 -3.09 -0.37 1.12
CA PHE A 43 -4.01 -1.24 0.38
C PHE A 43 -4.82 -0.45 -0.65
N GLY A 44 -4.82 -0.87 -1.92
CA GLY A 44 -5.46 -0.07 -2.97
C GLY A 44 -4.97 1.39 -2.99
N ALA A 45 -3.69 1.58 -2.69
CA ALA A 45 -3.00 2.86 -2.49
C ALA A 45 -1.47 2.69 -2.74
N PRO A 46 -0.69 3.78 -2.83
CA PRO A 46 -1.06 5.20 -2.75
C PRO A 46 -1.86 5.70 -3.97
N LYS A 47 -2.69 6.75 -3.80
CA LYS A 47 -3.55 7.30 -4.89
C LYS A 47 -3.38 8.80 -5.14
N ASP A 48 -2.53 9.49 -4.39
CA ASP A 48 -2.36 10.95 -4.46
C ASP A 48 -1.63 11.36 -5.73
N TYR A 49 -2.38 11.62 -6.80
CA TYR A 49 -1.86 12.02 -8.10
C TYR A 49 -2.41 13.39 -8.50
N ASN A 50 -1.54 14.29 -8.94
CA ASN A 50 -1.95 15.59 -9.46
C ASN A 50 -2.31 15.47 -10.94
N ILE A 51 -3.60 15.32 -11.24
CA ILE A 51 -4.10 15.19 -12.61
C ILE A 51 -3.80 16.43 -13.46
N LYS A 52 -3.83 17.63 -12.87
CA LYS A 52 -3.57 18.87 -13.60
C LYS A 52 -2.11 18.98 -14.06
N LEU A 53 -1.18 18.53 -13.23
CA LEU A 53 0.26 18.57 -13.53
C LEU A 53 0.77 17.28 -14.17
N GLY A 54 -0.03 16.21 -14.17
CA GLY A 54 0.36 14.92 -14.71
C GLY A 54 1.50 14.26 -13.91
N VAL A 55 1.58 14.49 -12.60
CA VAL A 55 2.64 13.94 -11.73
C VAL A 55 2.10 13.43 -10.40
N PRO A 56 2.79 12.48 -9.74
CA PRO A 56 2.52 12.11 -8.35
C PRO A 56 2.58 13.32 -7.40
N ALA A 57 1.96 13.21 -6.24
CA ALA A 57 2.07 14.24 -5.23
C ALA A 57 3.53 14.39 -4.76
N ALA A 58 4.03 15.63 -4.74
CA ALA A 58 5.43 15.94 -4.39
C ALA A 58 5.85 15.44 -3.00
N TRP A 59 4.89 15.17 -2.10
CA TRP A 59 5.21 14.66 -0.77
C TRP A 59 5.78 13.25 -0.78
N TYR A 60 5.57 12.44 -1.84
CA TYR A 60 6.16 11.11 -1.95
C TYR A 60 7.69 11.13 -1.95
N GLU A 61 8.30 12.23 -2.41
CA GLU A 61 9.75 12.42 -2.53
C GLU A 61 10.39 13.06 -1.29
N LEU A 62 9.58 13.41 -0.28
CA LEU A 62 10.12 13.97 0.96
C LEU A 62 11.01 12.94 1.67
N PRO A 63 12.03 13.40 2.42
CA PRO A 63 12.80 12.54 3.31
C PRO A 63 11.88 11.72 4.22
N SER A 64 12.10 10.41 4.25
CA SER A 64 11.25 9.45 4.95
C SER A 64 11.87 9.09 6.29
N ALA A 65 11.14 9.33 7.39
CA ALA A 65 11.55 8.91 8.73
C ALA A 65 11.57 7.39 8.86
N THR A 66 10.58 6.71 8.28
CA THR A 66 10.60 5.25 8.15
C THR A 66 11.48 4.85 6.96
N PRO A 67 12.42 3.90 7.13
CA PRO A 67 13.14 3.28 6.02
C PRO A 67 12.19 2.63 5.00
N LYS A 68 12.48 2.76 3.69
CA LYS A 68 11.57 2.30 2.62
C LYS A 68 11.38 0.78 2.56
N ASP A 69 12.29 0.01 3.16
CA ASP A 69 12.17 -1.44 3.31
C ASP A 69 11.02 -1.85 4.25
N ARG A 70 10.46 -0.93 5.04
CA ARG A 70 9.29 -1.15 5.90
C ARG A 70 7.96 -0.71 5.27
N PHE A 71 7.97 -0.22 4.02
CA PHE A 71 6.78 0.15 3.28
C PHE A 71 6.36 -0.99 2.36
N PHE A 72 5.07 -1.29 2.35
CA PHE A 72 4.48 -2.30 1.50
C PHE A 72 3.19 -1.78 0.90
N ALA A 73 2.96 -2.07 -0.37
CA ALA A 73 1.72 -1.75 -1.06
C ALA A 73 1.11 -3.00 -1.68
N PHE A 74 -0.19 -3.24 -1.45
CA PHE A 74 -0.93 -4.35 -2.06
C PHE A 74 -2.17 -3.85 -2.80
N ASN A 75 -2.23 -4.12 -4.09
CA ASN A 75 -3.18 -3.49 -5.00
C ASN A 75 -3.78 -4.46 -6.01
N HIS A 76 -4.95 -4.11 -6.55
CA HIS A 76 -5.53 -4.81 -7.69
C HIS A 76 -5.10 -4.14 -9.01
N HIS A 77 -4.72 -4.92 -10.02
CA HIS A 77 -4.25 -4.37 -11.31
C HIS A 77 -5.26 -3.45 -12.00
N GLN A 78 -6.53 -3.76 -11.86
CA GLN A 78 -7.61 -3.03 -12.54
C GLN A 78 -8.29 -1.98 -11.65
N ASP A 79 -7.77 -1.65 -10.47
CA ASP A 79 -8.40 -0.66 -9.59
C ASP A 79 -8.22 0.79 -10.14
N PRO A 80 -9.29 1.44 -10.63
CA PRO A 80 -9.20 2.79 -11.18
C PRO A 80 -9.62 3.87 -10.16
N MET A 81 -9.88 3.52 -8.90
CA MET A 81 -10.38 4.48 -7.92
C MET A 81 -9.26 5.42 -7.46
N GLY A 82 -9.55 6.73 -7.48
CA GLY A 82 -8.63 7.81 -7.09
C GLY A 82 -7.67 8.22 -8.22
N CYS A 83 -6.96 7.25 -8.81
CA CYS A 83 -6.08 7.42 -9.96
C CYS A 83 -6.10 6.17 -10.84
N THR A 84 -5.59 6.27 -12.08
CA THR A 84 -5.49 5.10 -12.97
C THR A 84 -4.43 4.10 -12.46
N PRO A 85 -4.48 2.82 -12.86
CA PRO A 85 -3.43 1.86 -12.53
C PRO A 85 -2.02 2.32 -12.92
N GLU A 86 -1.87 3.01 -14.04
CA GLU A 86 -0.59 3.56 -14.50
C GLU A 86 -0.11 4.68 -13.58
N GLN A 87 -1.00 5.58 -13.18
CA GLN A 87 -0.70 6.66 -12.23
C GLN A 87 -0.36 6.11 -10.85
N GLN A 88 -1.04 5.05 -10.42
CA GLN A 88 -0.76 4.37 -9.16
C GLN A 88 0.63 3.70 -9.18
N ARG A 89 1.04 3.07 -10.29
CA ARG A 89 2.41 2.55 -10.46
C ARG A 89 3.45 3.66 -10.39
N LEU A 90 3.14 4.82 -10.99
CA LEU A 90 4.03 5.98 -10.93
C LEU A 90 4.13 6.54 -9.50
N ASN A 91 3.03 6.59 -8.74
CA ASN A 91 3.07 6.96 -7.31
C ASN A 91 3.99 6.03 -6.51
N LEU A 92 3.89 4.72 -6.71
CA LEU A 92 4.73 3.74 -6.02
C LEU A 92 6.22 3.87 -6.36
N LYS A 93 6.51 4.13 -7.62
CA LYS A 93 7.86 4.43 -8.10
C LYS A 93 8.40 5.71 -7.48
N THR A 94 7.63 6.79 -7.47
CA THR A 94 8.04 8.06 -6.85
C THR A 94 8.20 7.93 -5.33
N LEU A 95 7.43 7.06 -4.67
CA LEU A 95 7.62 6.71 -3.26
C LEU A 95 8.90 5.87 -3.01
N GLY A 96 9.54 5.36 -4.08
CA GLY A 96 10.81 4.63 -4.04
C GLY A 96 10.69 3.15 -3.71
N LEU A 97 9.50 2.54 -3.85
CA LEU A 97 9.30 1.14 -3.49
C LEU A 97 9.83 0.15 -4.54
N ASP A 98 10.09 0.62 -5.76
CA ASP A 98 10.71 -0.16 -6.83
C ASP A 98 12.22 -0.39 -6.64
N ALA A 99 12.84 0.30 -5.67
CA ALA A 99 14.22 0.04 -5.26
C ALA A 99 14.43 -1.39 -4.70
N PHE A 100 13.35 -2.06 -4.30
CA PHE A 100 13.37 -3.42 -3.74
C PHE A 100 13.01 -4.49 -4.78
N GLY A 101 13.16 -4.17 -6.06
CA GLY A 101 12.90 -5.06 -7.17
C GLY A 101 11.53 -4.82 -7.83
N PRO A 102 11.23 -5.60 -8.89
CA PRO A 102 9.97 -5.47 -9.61
C PRO A 102 8.77 -5.84 -8.73
N PRO A 103 7.57 -5.32 -9.02
CA PRO A 103 6.34 -5.77 -8.36
C PRO A 103 6.18 -7.29 -8.41
N ALA A 104 5.60 -7.87 -7.35
CA ALA A 104 5.30 -9.30 -7.27
C ALA A 104 3.80 -9.58 -7.45
N GLU A 105 3.49 -10.63 -8.21
CA GLU A 105 2.14 -11.12 -8.46
C GLU A 105 1.75 -12.17 -7.42
N VAL A 106 0.99 -11.77 -6.40
CA VAL A 106 0.69 -12.65 -5.25
C VAL A 106 -0.14 -13.89 -5.61
N ASP A 107 -0.83 -13.86 -6.75
CA ASP A 107 -1.63 -14.99 -7.23
C ASP A 107 -0.76 -16.13 -7.82
N SER A 108 0.49 -15.86 -8.18
CA SER A 108 1.38 -16.82 -8.86
C SER A 108 2.75 -16.97 -8.21
N GLU A 109 3.16 -16.01 -7.40
CA GLU A 109 4.45 -16.01 -6.73
C GLU A 109 4.30 -16.50 -5.28
N PRO A 110 5.13 -17.46 -4.84
CA PRO A 110 5.08 -17.94 -3.47
C PRO A 110 5.70 -16.93 -2.50
N PHE A 111 5.34 -17.06 -1.23
CA PHE A 111 6.08 -16.42 -0.12
C PHE A 111 7.59 -16.72 -0.23
N PRO A 112 8.51 -15.74 -0.06
CA PRO A 112 8.30 -14.36 0.40
C PRO A 112 8.21 -13.33 -0.75
N TYR A 113 7.54 -13.64 -1.87
CA TYR A 113 7.24 -12.70 -2.97
C TYR A 113 8.46 -11.94 -3.50
N ARG A 114 9.59 -12.65 -3.65
CA ARG A 114 10.90 -12.08 -4.05
C ARG A 114 11.37 -10.90 -3.17
N HIS A 115 10.87 -10.79 -1.95
CA HIS A 115 11.07 -9.65 -1.06
C HIS A 115 10.61 -8.29 -1.65
N ALA A 116 9.68 -8.29 -2.61
CA ALA A 116 9.15 -7.07 -3.22
C ALA A 116 8.33 -6.22 -2.25
N ARG A 117 8.39 -4.89 -2.40
CA ARG A 117 7.56 -3.94 -1.62
C ARG A 117 6.28 -3.51 -2.33
N ILE A 118 6.15 -3.90 -3.60
CA ILE A 118 4.97 -3.66 -4.42
C ILE A 118 4.36 -5.01 -4.75
N LEU A 119 3.13 -5.24 -4.29
CA LEU A 119 2.38 -6.47 -4.49
C LEU A 119 1.13 -6.16 -5.32
N TYR A 120 0.85 -7.00 -6.30
CA TYR A 120 -0.39 -6.94 -7.07
C TYR A 120 -1.13 -8.27 -7.08
N THR A 121 -2.43 -8.16 -7.32
CA THR A 121 -3.32 -9.27 -7.59
C THR A 121 -4.22 -8.95 -8.79
N GLY A 122 -4.58 -9.99 -9.54
CA GLY A 122 -5.68 -9.97 -10.50
C GLY A 122 -7.01 -10.48 -9.92
N PHE A 123 -7.03 -10.83 -8.62
CA PHE A 123 -8.19 -11.38 -7.94
C PHE A 123 -8.96 -10.31 -7.12
N PRO A 124 -10.31 -10.32 -7.18
CA PRO A 124 -11.13 -11.16 -8.04
C PRO A 124 -11.03 -10.75 -9.51
N GLU A 125 -11.23 -11.69 -10.42
CA GLU A 125 -11.41 -11.35 -11.83
C GLU A 125 -12.64 -10.43 -11.97
N VAL A 126 -12.45 -9.27 -12.57
CA VAL A 126 -13.49 -8.26 -12.71
C VAL A 126 -13.51 -7.67 -14.12
N VAL A 127 -14.66 -7.15 -14.50
CA VAL A 127 -14.81 -6.32 -15.69
C VAL A 127 -15.03 -4.88 -15.23
N VAL A 128 -14.09 -4.00 -15.55
CA VAL A 128 -14.14 -2.58 -15.19
C VAL A 128 -14.63 -1.77 -16.39
N THR A 129 -15.91 -1.40 -16.36
CA THR A 129 -16.54 -0.56 -17.40
C THR A 129 -16.50 0.94 -17.08
N GLY A 130 -15.80 1.32 -16.02
CA GLY A 130 -15.65 2.69 -15.54
C GLY A 130 -15.49 2.76 -14.02
N VAL A 131 -15.08 3.92 -13.49
CA VAL A 131 -14.75 4.09 -12.06
C VAL A 131 -15.92 3.83 -11.10
N ARG A 132 -17.16 3.95 -11.59
CA ARG A 132 -18.39 3.68 -10.81
C ARG A 132 -18.91 2.25 -10.95
N SER A 133 -18.27 1.41 -11.77
CA SER A 133 -18.70 0.04 -12.03
C SER A 133 -18.56 -0.86 -10.79
N GLN A 134 -19.32 -1.95 -10.76
CA GLN A 134 -19.19 -2.97 -9.72
C GLN A 134 -17.79 -3.60 -9.74
N GLY A 135 -17.22 -3.82 -10.93
CA GLY A 135 -15.84 -4.31 -11.08
C GLY A 135 -14.80 -3.38 -10.46
N ALA A 136 -14.92 -2.06 -10.68
CA ALA A 136 -14.03 -1.09 -10.04
C ALA A 136 -14.11 -1.15 -8.51
N ARG A 137 -15.32 -1.26 -7.95
CA ARG A 137 -15.52 -1.40 -6.48
C ARG A 137 -14.94 -2.72 -5.95
N ALA A 138 -15.13 -3.81 -6.69
CA ALA A 138 -14.62 -5.13 -6.32
C ALA A 138 -13.09 -5.17 -6.32
N ALA A 139 -12.44 -4.62 -7.37
CA ALA A 139 -11.00 -4.44 -7.45
C ALA A 139 -10.46 -3.57 -6.30
N HIS A 140 -11.06 -2.41 -6.06
CA HIS A 140 -10.58 -1.44 -5.08
C HIS A 140 -10.56 -1.98 -3.64
N GLY A 141 -11.55 -2.79 -3.28
CA GLY A 141 -11.67 -3.38 -1.95
C GLY A 141 -11.02 -4.76 -1.79
N SER A 142 -10.49 -5.36 -2.86
CA SER A 142 -10.12 -6.78 -2.85
C SER A 142 -9.02 -7.11 -1.83
N ALA A 143 -8.03 -6.24 -1.70
CA ALA A 143 -6.81 -6.45 -0.92
C ALA A 143 -7.04 -6.55 0.61
N ILE A 144 -8.18 -6.07 1.12
CA ILE A 144 -8.52 -6.09 2.56
C ILE A 144 -9.91 -6.64 2.87
N ALA A 145 -10.67 -7.08 1.85
CA ALA A 145 -12.01 -7.59 2.06
C ALA A 145 -12.00 -8.87 2.92
N ALA A 146 -12.79 -8.88 4.00
CA ALA A 146 -12.84 -10.00 4.96
C ALA A 146 -13.17 -11.36 4.31
N ARG A 147 -14.04 -11.37 3.28
CA ARG A 147 -14.36 -12.56 2.47
C ARG A 147 -13.16 -13.15 1.71
N HIS A 148 -12.01 -12.47 1.71
CA HIS A 148 -10.78 -12.91 1.06
C HIS A 148 -9.64 -13.12 2.08
N ALA A 149 -9.92 -13.06 3.38
CA ALA A 149 -8.91 -13.16 4.44
C ALA A 149 -8.08 -14.45 4.36
N GLU A 150 -8.74 -15.59 4.11
CA GLU A 150 -8.04 -16.88 3.95
C GLU A 150 -7.00 -16.84 2.84
N ARG A 151 -7.30 -16.16 1.74
CA ARG A 151 -6.39 -16.00 0.59
C ARG A 151 -5.24 -15.04 0.92
N TRP A 152 -5.50 -13.98 1.66
CA TRP A 152 -4.52 -12.90 1.91
C TRP A 152 -3.71 -13.06 3.18
N ASN A 153 -3.96 -14.09 3.99
CA ASN A 153 -3.24 -14.33 5.23
C ASN A 153 -1.71 -14.32 5.06
N GLU A 154 -1.18 -14.95 4.01
CA GLU A 154 0.27 -14.96 3.76
C GLU A 154 0.79 -13.61 3.27
N VAL A 155 0.01 -12.89 2.44
CA VAL A 155 0.35 -11.54 1.97
C VAL A 155 0.42 -10.56 3.15
N TRP A 156 -0.59 -10.57 4.02
CA TRP A 156 -0.63 -9.70 5.18
C TRP A 156 0.45 -10.04 6.20
N ARG A 157 0.73 -11.34 6.41
CA ARG A 157 1.84 -11.77 7.25
C ARG A 157 3.16 -11.25 6.71
N TYR A 158 3.42 -11.46 5.43
CA TYR A 158 4.60 -10.96 4.74
C TYR A 158 4.81 -9.45 4.96
N MET A 159 3.78 -8.63 4.69
CA MET A 159 3.85 -7.17 4.85
C MET A 159 4.07 -6.72 6.31
N LEU A 160 3.70 -7.54 7.29
CA LEU A 160 3.85 -7.24 8.71
C LEU A 160 5.16 -7.73 9.31
N THR A 161 5.80 -8.75 8.72
CA THR A 161 6.94 -9.46 9.34
C THR A 161 8.25 -9.35 8.58
N GLU A 162 8.25 -9.14 7.26
CA GLU A 162 9.46 -8.98 6.42
C GLU A 162 9.94 -7.53 6.28
#